data_AF-A0A1G0Y5P2-F1
#
_entry.id   AF-A0A1G0Y5P2-F1
#
_cell.length_a   1.000
_cell.length_b   1.000
_cell.length_c   1.000
_cell.angle_alpha   90.00
_cell.angle_beta   90.00
_cell.angle_gamma   90.00
#
_symmetry.space_group_name_H-M   'P 1'
#
loop_
_entity.id
_entity.type
_entity.pdbx_description
1 polymer ?
#
loop_
_entity_poly.entity_id
_entity_poly.type
_entity_poly.pdbx_seq_one_letter_code
_entity_poly.pdbx_strand_id
1 'polypeptide(L)'
;MVLCSSTAQAQVSRTIGTLPPGGTITITFDVAINTNFPAGVFAVSNQGTVVRSFSTHLTDDPAVGGESDPTVMQLLPDYDFGDAPSPYPTLIVSNGARHIVPFTGGATLYLGAVAPDVETNGQPQAGALGDNLAGVNDEDGVTLPPMFYVLQSNALTVTASGAGQLDAWIDWNRDGDWDDAGENLFSNRSVATGPNLLSFGVPAFASSGTSFARFRLSSAGGLANTGIAADGEVEDYLVNLDATRADLAIFNTGSPDPLISSSNLTYTLTVTNIGIHPASSVTVTNVLPAGATFVSASPGWTQHAGVVYGGPFALPSGSATSFVIQIAVSGASATTLTNRAYVSGGTATDTNLLNNSAIAAATLADTDGDGRPNFADSDNDNDGIPDVWEIQYGANPTNGANALLDADLDGYTAFQEYLADTSPTNETSYPRIAACASLTGVAITFPSSTARLYRLDYSTNLLNSFWMPFASNIAGLAGSTTLIDTNPTSRRSFRISVGLP
;
A
#
# COMPACT_ATOMS: atom_id res chain seq x y z
N MET A 1 10.84 69.34 -17.10
CA MET A 1 9.44 69.66 -17.42
C MET A 1 8.73 68.32 -17.51
N VAL A 2 7.89 67.97 -16.53
CA VAL A 2 7.20 66.67 -16.53
C VAL A 2 5.95 66.80 -17.39
N LEU A 3 5.81 65.95 -18.40
CA LEU A 3 4.67 65.92 -19.32
C LEU A 3 3.91 64.60 -19.15
N CYS A 4 2.59 64.70 -19.01
CA CYS A 4 1.67 63.58 -19.20
C CYS A 4 0.83 63.90 -20.44
N SER A 5 0.96 63.12 -21.53
CA SER A 5 0.06 63.20 -22.68
C SER A 5 -0.41 61.80 -23.09
N SER A 6 -1.71 61.65 -23.36
CA SER A 6 -2.36 60.40 -23.77
C SER A 6 -2.46 60.22 -25.30
N THR A 7 -1.63 60.91 -26.08
CA THR A 7 -1.50 60.73 -27.53
C THR A 7 -0.02 60.60 -27.89
N ALA A 8 0.30 59.78 -28.90
CA ALA A 8 1.64 59.28 -29.25
C ALA A 8 2.73 60.33 -29.58
N GLN A 9 2.46 61.64 -29.46
CA GLN A 9 3.47 62.69 -29.58
C GLN A 9 3.16 63.84 -28.62
N ALA A 10 4.05 64.04 -27.64
CA ALA A 10 4.15 65.27 -26.87
C ALA A 10 5.15 66.21 -27.59
N GLN A 11 4.71 67.40 -28.01
CA GLN A 11 5.60 68.39 -28.59
C GLN A 11 6.07 69.40 -27.54
N VAL A 12 7.39 69.57 -27.42
CA VAL A 12 8.03 70.62 -26.62
C VAL A 12 8.71 71.59 -27.57
N SER A 13 8.40 72.88 -27.45
CA SER A 13 9.04 73.94 -28.23
C SER A 13 9.62 75.01 -27.31
N ARG A 14 10.83 75.47 -27.63
CA ARG A 14 11.51 76.54 -26.91
C ARG A 14 12.25 77.43 -27.91
N THR A 15 12.10 78.75 -27.77
CA THR A 15 12.89 79.70 -28.56
C THR A 15 14.34 79.67 -28.07
N ILE A 16 15.22 79.20 -28.94
CA ILE A 16 16.66 79.31 -28.77
C ILE A 16 17.03 80.63 -29.45
N GLY A 17 17.72 81.52 -28.74
CA GLY A 17 18.09 82.85 -29.25
C GLY A 17 19.07 82.80 -30.43
N THR A 18 19.88 83.83 -30.58
CA THR A 18 20.85 83.90 -31.69
C THR A 18 22.00 82.90 -31.48
N LEU A 19 22.23 82.00 -32.44
CA LEU A 19 23.41 81.14 -32.47
C LEU A 19 24.51 81.81 -33.33
N PRO A 20 25.73 82.02 -32.82
CA PRO A 20 26.82 82.58 -33.63
C PRO A 20 27.31 81.59 -34.69
N PRO A 21 27.95 82.06 -35.78
CA PRO A 21 28.52 81.18 -36.81
C PRO A 21 29.48 80.13 -36.21
N GLY A 22 29.27 78.86 -36.55
CA GLY A 22 30.05 77.73 -36.02
C GLY A 22 29.71 77.34 -34.57
N GLY A 23 28.74 77.99 -33.94
CA GLY A 23 28.25 77.61 -32.62
C GLY A 23 27.44 76.32 -32.65
N THR A 24 27.52 75.55 -31.56
CA THR A 24 26.71 74.35 -31.31
C THR A 24 25.85 74.60 -30.08
N ILE A 25 24.63 74.10 -30.08
CA ILE A 25 23.80 74.00 -28.87
C ILE A 25 23.38 72.55 -28.69
N THR A 26 23.60 72.02 -27.49
CA THR A 26 23.06 70.73 -27.08
C THR A 26 21.74 70.95 -26.36
N ILE A 27 20.70 70.26 -26.80
CA ILE A 27 19.39 70.25 -26.16
C ILE A 27 19.26 68.90 -25.47
N THR A 28 19.05 68.90 -24.15
CA THR A 28 18.80 67.69 -23.36
C THR A 28 17.38 67.75 -22.81
N PHE A 29 16.65 66.65 -22.90
CA PHE A 29 15.33 66.48 -22.30
C PHE A 29 15.27 65.08 -21.67
N ASP A 30 14.61 64.99 -20.51
CA ASP A 30 14.30 63.71 -19.88
C ASP A 30 12.90 63.28 -20.32
N VAL A 31 12.76 62.07 -20.85
CA VAL A 31 11.47 61.48 -21.22
C VAL A 31 11.11 60.41 -20.18
N ALA A 32 9.99 60.61 -19.48
CA ALA A 32 9.38 59.59 -18.65
C ALA A 32 8.19 58.97 -19.41
N ILE A 33 8.24 57.67 -19.65
CA ILE A 33 7.16 56.93 -20.32
C ILE A 33 6.38 56.21 -19.22
N ASN A 34 5.25 56.80 -18.81
CA ASN A 34 4.46 56.34 -17.66
C ASN A 34 3.31 55.41 -18.05
N THR A 35 3.33 54.89 -19.28
CA THR A 35 2.34 53.97 -19.81
C THR A 35 3.06 52.84 -20.54
N ASN A 36 2.58 51.61 -20.41
CA ASN A 36 3.12 50.48 -21.17
C ASN A 36 3.12 50.81 -22.67
N PHE A 37 4.17 50.41 -23.38
CA PHE A 37 4.19 50.57 -24.82
C PHE A 37 3.04 49.78 -25.47
N PRO A 38 2.54 50.21 -26.64
CA PRO A 38 1.69 49.36 -27.48
C PRO A 38 2.44 48.09 -27.91
N ALA A 39 1.71 46.98 -28.11
CA ALA A 39 2.31 45.72 -28.54
C ALA A 39 3.06 45.88 -29.87
N GLY A 40 4.28 45.33 -29.93
CA GLY A 40 5.13 45.40 -31.13
C GLY A 40 6.03 46.63 -31.23
N VAL A 41 6.11 47.48 -30.21
CA VAL A 41 7.12 48.55 -30.12
C VAL A 41 8.43 47.98 -29.57
N PHE A 42 9.51 48.10 -30.34
CA PHE A 42 10.84 47.56 -30.02
C PHE A 42 11.92 48.63 -29.85
N ALA A 43 11.57 49.90 -30.08
CA ALA A 43 12.47 51.02 -29.90
C ALA A 43 11.70 52.31 -29.65
N VAL A 44 12.31 53.22 -28.91
CA VAL A 44 11.88 54.61 -28.80
C VAL A 44 12.82 55.45 -29.65
N SER A 45 12.27 56.10 -30.68
CA SER A 45 13.00 57.04 -31.52
C SER A 45 12.58 58.47 -31.16
N ASN A 46 13.57 59.34 -30.97
CA ASN A 46 13.35 60.76 -30.77
C ASN A 46 13.98 61.59 -31.91
N GLN A 47 13.13 62.32 -32.62
CA GLN A 47 13.53 63.27 -33.66
C GLN A 47 12.99 64.67 -33.33
N GLY A 48 13.89 65.64 -33.13
CA GLY A 48 13.54 67.05 -32.97
C GLY A 48 13.55 67.82 -34.30
N THR A 49 12.98 69.03 -34.27
CA THR A 49 13.08 70.01 -35.37
C THR A 49 13.56 71.37 -34.84
N VAL A 50 14.39 72.06 -35.63
CA VAL A 50 14.85 73.43 -35.39
C VAL A 50 14.38 74.31 -36.54
N VAL A 51 13.63 75.37 -36.23
CA VAL A 51 13.12 76.31 -37.24
C VAL A 51 13.94 77.59 -37.23
N ARG A 52 14.52 77.96 -38.38
CA ARG A 52 15.20 79.23 -38.62
C ARG A 52 14.56 79.96 -39.79
N SER A 53 14.09 81.20 -39.62
CA SER A 53 13.59 82.07 -40.70
C SER A 53 12.75 81.34 -41.76
N PHE A 54 11.74 80.58 -41.33
CA PHE A 54 10.82 79.76 -42.15
C PHE A 54 11.38 78.48 -42.79
N SER A 55 12.59 78.04 -42.43
CA SER A 55 13.19 76.76 -42.83
C SER A 55 13.33 75.84 -41.61
N THR A 56 12.85 74.60 -41.75
CA THR A 56 12.90 73.55 -40.72
C THR A 56 14.07 72.62 -41.00
N HIS A 57 14.88 72.35 -39.98
CA HIS A 57 15.98 71.38 -39.98
C HIS A 57 15.69 70.31 -38.92
N LEU A 58 16.04 69.07 -39.19
CA LEU A 58 15.95 68.00 -38.20
C LEU A 58 17.17 68.08 -37.26
N THR A 59 16.97 67.69 -36.00
CA THR A 59 18.09 67.47 -35.08
C THR A 59 18.90 66.25 -35.51
N ASP A 60 20.15 66.19 -35.04
CA ASP A 60 21.12 65.15 -35.35
C ASP A 60 21.48 64.38 -34.06
N ASP A 61 21.72 63.07 -34.14
CA ASP A 61 22.25 62.29 -33.02
C ASP A 61 23.78 62.40 -33.00
N PRO A 62 24.38 63.08 -32.01
CA PRO A 62 25.83 63.25 -31.95
C PRO A 62 26.62 61.94 -31.80
N ALA A 63 25.97 60.81 -31.47
CA ALA A 63 26.60 59.51 -31.30
C ALA A 63 26.64 58.67 -32.59
N VAL A 64 25.93 59.06 -33.64
CA VAL A 64 25.83 58.32 -34.90
C VAL A 64 26.34 59.19 -36.05
N GLY A 65 27.02 58.59 -37.03
CA GLY A 65 27.51 59.33 -38.19
C GLY A 65 26.37 59.61 -39.18
N GLY A 66 26.05 60.88 -39.42
CA GLY A 66 24.97 61.28 -40.34
C GLY A 66 24.70 62.79 -40.26
N GLU A 67 23.76 63.27 -41.08
CA GLU A 67 23.04 64.51 -40.80
C GLU A 67 21.54 64.15 -40.65
N SER A 68 20.85 64.78 -39.70
CA SER A 68 19.39 64.67 -39.52
C SER A 68 18.90 63.30 -39.06
N ASP A 69 19.69 62.59 -38.25
CA ASP A 69 19.30 61.29 -37.74
C ASP A 69 18.68 61.37 -36.32
N PRO A 70 17.73 60.48 -35.99
CA PRO A 70 17.11 60.46 -34.68
C PRO A 70 17.95 59.68 -33.66
N THR A 71 17.88 60.09 -32.39
CA THR A 71 18.35 59.25 -31.29
C THR A 71 17.41 58.08 -31.08
N VAL A 72 17.91 56.84 -31.22
CA VAL A 72 17.11 55.61 -31.07
C VAL A 72 17.57 54.82 -29.86
N MET A 73 16.67 54.63 -28.89
CA MET A 73 16.86 53.68 -27.79
C MET A 73 16.15 52.37 -28.13
N GLN A 74 16.91 51.29 -28.31
CA GLN A 74 16.34 49.95 -28.47
C GLN A 74 15.77 49.48 -27.12
N LEU A 75 14.57 48.92 -27.13
CA LEU A 75 14.01 48.21 -25.99
C LEU A 75 14.50 46.77 -26.11
N LEU A 76 15.53 46.42 -25.32
CA LEU A 76 15.99 45.04 -25.27
C LEU A 76 14.91 44.18 -24.59
N PRO A 77 14.69 42.94 -25.06
CA PRO A 77 13.81 42.02 -24.37
C PRO A 77 14.33 41.76 -22.95
N ASP A 78 13.40 41.68 -22.02
CA ASP A 78 13.67 41.12 -20.71
C ASP A 78 13.75 39.60 -20.84
N TYR A 79 14.43 38.96 -19.88
CA TYR A 79 14.65 37.52 -19.89
C TYR A 79 14.23 36.93 -18.57
N ASP A 80 13.62 35.76 -18.65
CA ASP A 80 13.47 34.82 -17.55
C ASP A 80 14.64 33.83 -17.63
N PHE A 81 15.35 33.60 -16.53
CA PHE A 81 16.47 32.67 -16.41
C PHE A 81 16.20 31.63 -15.33
N GLY A 82 16.66 30.40 -15.55
CA GLY A 82 16.66 29.40 -14.48
C GLY A 82 17.62 29.75 -13.32
N ASP A 83 17.63 28.89 -12.31
CA ASP A 83 18.27 29.13 -11.02
C ASP A 83 18.91 27.87 -10.40
N ALA A 84 19.09 26.79 -11.16
CA ALA A 84 19.86 25.64 -10.74
C ALA A 84 21.29 26.07 -10.29
N PRO A 85 21.82 25.52 -9.19
CA PRO A 85 23.11 25.95 -8.66
C PRO A 85 24.28 25.53 -9.54
N SER A 86 25.47 26.08 -9.28
CA SER A 86 26.70 25.53 -9.85
C SER A 86 26.83 24.03 -9.50
N PRO A 87 27.25 23.16 -10.43
CA PRO A 87 27.87 23.45 -11.74
C PRO A 87 26.91 23.59 -12.93
N TYR A 88 25.59 23.52 -12.74
CA TYR A 88 24.63 23.61 -13.84
C TYR A 88 24.73 24.96 -14.60
N PRO A 89 24.58 24.96 -15.94
CA PRO A 89 24.72 26.16 -16.75
C PRO A 89 23.48 27.06 -16.60
N THR A 90 23.60 28.04 -15.71
CA THR A 90 22.50 28.93 -15.33
C THR A 90 22.79 30.40 -15.67
N LEU A 91 24.05 30.82 -15.58
CA LEU A 91 24.46 32.20 -15.86
C LEU A 91 24.62 32.47 -17.36
N ILE A 92 24.52 33.74 -17.77
CA ILE A 92 24.81 34.22 -19.14
C ILE A 92 26.19 33.77 -19.61
N VAL A 93 27.20 33.82 -18.74
CA VAL A 93 28.59 33.43 -19.06
C VAL A 93 28.71 31.95 -19.45
N SER A 94 27.83 31.10 -18.93
CA SER A 94 27.71 29.68 -19.28
C SER A 94 26.63 29.42 -20.35
N ASN A 95 26.14 30.47 -21.03
CA ASN A 95 25.00 30.40 -21.94
C ASN A 95 23.77 29.76 -21.30
N GLY A 96 23.45 30.13 -20.06
CA GLY A 96 22.31 29.59 -19.32
C GLY A 96 20.99 29.65 -20.08
N ALA A 97 20.12 28.69 -19.78
CA ALA A 97 18.76 28.66 -20.31
C ALA A 97 18.04 29.95 -19.93
N ARG A 98 17.39 30.56 -20.92
CA ARG A 98 16.61 31.78 -20.72
C ARG A 98 15.51 31.93 -21.76
N HIS A 99 14.42 32.58 -21.39
CA HIS A 99 13.26 32.81 -22.24
C HIS A 99 13.03 34.31 -22.40
N ILE A 100 12.68 34.75 -23.62
CA ILE A 100 12.33 36.15 -23.85
C ILE A 100 10.97 36.43 -23.20
N VAL A 101 10.93 37.39 -22.28
CA VAL A 101 9.70 37.94 -21.71
C VAL A 101 9.41 39.27 -22.42
N PRO A 102 8.34 39.36 -23.23
CA PRO A 102 8.05 40.59 -23.97
C PRO A 102 7.73 41.76 -23.02
N PHE A 103 8.47 42.87 -23.18
CA PHE A 103 8.24 44.12 -22.45
C PHE A 103 6.78 44.61 -22.54
N THR A 104 6.10 44.29 -23.64
CA THR A 104 4.69 44.61 -23.83
C THR A 104 3.83 43.36 -23.79
N GLY A 105 2.93 43.29 -22.80
CA GLY A 105 1.97 42.19 -22.66
C GLY A 105 2.44 41.06 -21.72
N GLY A 106 3.70 41.08 -21.30
CA GLY A 106 4.28 40.05 -20.42
C GLY A 106 4.39 38.69 -21.10
N ALA A 107 4.78 37.67 -20.34
CA ALA A 107 4.75 36.29 -20.80
C ALA A 107 3.30 35.80 -20.99
N THR A 108 3.01 35.20 -22.15
CA THR A 108 1.69 34.66 -22.48
C THR A 108 1.63 33.12 -22.46
N LEU A 109 2.80 32.49 -22.36
CA LEU A 109 2.99 31.06 -22.22
C LEU A 109 4.05 30.89 -21.13
N TYR A 110 3.71 30.13 -20.10
CA TYR A 110 4.51 29.90 -18.91
C TYR A 110 3.96 28.67 -18.18
N LEU A 111 4.76 28.09 -17.30
CA LEU A 111 4.46 27.01 -16.41
C LEU A 111 3.70 27.57 -15.19
N GLY A 112 2.73 26.81 -14.70
CA GLY A 112 2.06 27.16 -13.45
C GLY A 112 1.01 28.28 -13.55
N ALA A 113 0.80 28.99 -12.45
CA ALA A 113 -0.27 29.98 -12.30
C ALA A 113 0.24 31.43 -12.28
N VAL A 114 1.48 31.63 -11.89
CA VAL A 114 2.16 32.92 -11.87
C VAL A 114 2.95 33.07 -13.16
N ALA A 115 3.02 34.28 -13.71
CA ALA A 115 3.84 34.54 -14.90
C ALA A 115 5.29 34.81 -14.49
N PRO A 116 6.28 34.45 -15.32
CA PRO A 116 7.70 34.57 -15.01
C PRO A 116 8.08 36.00 -14.62
N ASP A 117 9.00 36.13 -13.67
CA ASP A 117 9.73 37.36 -13.43
C ASP A 117 10.80 37.60 -14.50
N VAL A 118 11.59 38.68 -14.29
CA VAL A 118 12.56 39.13 -15.29
C VAL A 118 13.89 39.48 -14.64
N GLU A 119 14.95 38.84 -15.14
CA GLU A 119 16.29 38.98 -14.60
C GLU A 119 17.26 39.49 -15.66
N THR A 120 18.30 40.14 -15.15
CA THR A 120 19.44 40.52 -15.99
C THR A 120 20.43 39.36 -16.19
N ASN A 121 20.32 38.30 -15.40
CA ASN A 121 21.17 37.10 -15.40
C ASN A 121 20.56 36.03 -14.45
N GLY A 122 20.90 34.75 -14.63
CA GLY A 122 20.39 33.68 -13.77
C GLY A 122 20.81 33.78 -12.31
N GLN A 123 20.00 33.19 -11.41
CA GLN A 123 20.10 33.36 -9.96
C GLN A 123 20.38 32.03 -9.23
N PRO A 124 21.54 31.38 -9.47
CA PRO A 124 21.81 30.04 -8.95
C PRO A 124 21.70 29.95 -7.42
N GLN A 125 20.80 29.09 -6.92
CA GLN A 125 20.61 28.86 -5.49
C GLN A 125 20.62 27.36 -5.15
N ALA A 126 21.07 27.02 -3.95
CA ALA A 126 21.23 25.61 -3.51
C ALA A 126 19.95 24.76 -3.56
N GLY A 127 18.77 25.37 -3.63
CA GLY A 127 17.49 24.69 -3.74
C GLY A 127 16.78 24.86 -5.08
N ALA A 128 17.38 25.58 -6.06
CA ALA A 128 16.64 26.17 -7.19
C ALA A 128 15.43 26.97 -6.64
N LEU A 129 15.76 28.02 -5.89
CA LEU A 129 14.79 28.97 -5.30
C LEU A 129 15.29 30.41 -5.46
N GLY A 130 16.10 30.68 -6.48
CA GLY A 130 16.70 31.99 -6.74
C GLY A 130 15.64 33.04 -7.06
N ASP A 131 14.64 32.66 -7.85
CA ASP A 131 13.63 33.58 -8.37
C ASP A 131 12.58 33.93 -7.29
N ASN A 132 12.49 33.08 -6.25
CA ASN A 132 11.78 33.38 -5.00
C ASN A 132 12.34 34.60 -4.22
N LEU A 133 13.58 35.03 -4.48
CA LEU A 133 14.23 36.15 -3.78
C LEU A 133 14.18 37.48 -4.57
N ALA A 134 13.85 37.44 -5.86
CA ALA A 134 13.81 38.61 -6.74
C ALA A 134 12.39 39.10 -7.09
N GLY A 135 11.35 38.29 -6.86
CA GLY A 135 10.00 38.62 -7.30
C GLY A 135 8.87 37.85 -6.60
N VAL A 136 7.93 37.35 -7.39
CA VAL A 136 6.79 36.55 -6.96
C VAL A 136 7.11 35.10 -7.33
N ASN A 137 7.09 34.18 -6.37
CA ASN A 137 7.36 32.76 -6.62
C ASN A 137 6.48 32.18 -7.74
N ASP A 138 7.13 31.84 -8.83
CA ASP A 138 6.60 31.33 -10.08
C ASP A 138 7.04 29.89 -10.38
N GLU A 139 7.88 29.27 -9.55
CA GLU A 139 8.17 27.82 -9.50
C GLU A 139 6.97 27.01 -8.95
N ASP A 140 5.81 27.18 -9.58
CA ASP A 140 4.57 26.49 -9.27
C ASP A 140 4.07 25.63 -10.44
N GLY A 141 4.87 25.55 -11.51
CA GLY A 141 4.58 24.84 -12.73
C GLY A 141 4.66 23.32 -12.68
N VAL A 142 5.60 22.76 -11.92
CA VAL A 142 5.87 21.32 -11.93
C VAL A 142 5.72 20.71 -10.53
N THR A 143 4.79 19.76 -10.42
CA THR A 143 4.66 18.92 -9.22
C THR A 143 5.43 17.61 -9.40
N LEU A 144 6.55 17.49 -8.67
CA LEU A 144 7.41 16.31 -8.65
C LEU A 144 7.06 15.36 -7.49
N PRO A 145 7.27 14.04 -7.65
CA PRO A 145 7.23 13.10 -6.54
C PRO A 145 8.38 13.40 -5.55
N PRO A 146 8.21 13.06 -4.26
CA PRO A 146 9.23 13.36 -3.24
C PRO A 146 10.55 12.59 -3.44
N MET A 147 10.51 11.47 -4.17
CA MET A 147 11.68 10.63 -4.45
C MET A 147 11.51 9.87 -5.77
N PHE A 148 12.61 9.70 -6.51
CA PHE A 148 12.72 8.88 -7.70
C PHE A 148 13.54 7.62 -7.43
N TYR A 149 12.96 6.45 -7.66
CA TYR A 149 13.65 5.17 -7.53
C TYR A 149 14.11 4.64 -8.88
N VAL A 150 15.35 4.18 -8.96
CA VAL A 150 15.94 3.59 -10.17
C VAL A 150 15.05 2.49 -10.78
N LEU A 151 14.96 2.44 -12.11
CA LEU A 151 14.17 1.47 -12.88
C LEU A 151 12.67 1.42 -12.52
N GLN A 152 12.10 2.51 -11.99
CA GLN A 152 10.66 2.62 -11.79
C GLN A 152 10.01 3.55 -12.80
N SER A 153 8.77 3.25 -13.15
CA SER A 153 7.90 4.21 -13.82
C SER A 153 7.44 5.24 -12.80
N ASN A 154 7.56 6.51 -13.14
CA ASN A 154 7.11 7.63 -12.33
C ASN A 154 6.25 8.58 -13.17
N ALA A 155 5.56 9.49 -12.51
CA ALA A 155 4.79 10.53 -13.16
C ALA A 155 4.93 11.87 -12.42
N LEU A 156 4.92 12.94 -13.19
CA LEU A 156 4.88 14.31 -12.69
C LEU A 156 3.71 15.05 -13.32
N THR A 157 3.30 16.15 -12.71
CA THR A 157 2.26 17.03 -13.29
C THR A 157 2.91 18.33 -13.70
N VAL A 158 2.72 18.71 -14.97
CA VAL A 158 3.13 20.02 -15.51
C VAL A 158 1.88 20.85 -15.76
N THR A 159 1.74 21.95 -15.06
CA THR A 159 0.70 22.94 -15.30
C THR A 159 1.23 23.95 -16.30
N ALA A 160 0.50 24.24 -17.37
CA ALA A 160 0.89 25.25 -18.35
C ALA A 160 -0.22 26.29 -18.52
N SER A 161 0.13 27.57 -18.66
CA SER A 161 -0.83 28.66 -18.90
C SER A 161 -1.42 28.64 -20.32
N GLY A 162 -0.71 27.99 -21.26
CA GLY A 162 -1.07 27.88 -22.68
C GLY A 162 -0.72 26.51 -23.27
N ALA A 163 -1.23 26.23 -24.46
CA ALA A 163 -0.75 25.08 -25.24
C ALA A 163 0.65 25.38 -25.80
N GLY A 164 1.57 24.42 -25.66
CA GLY A 164 2.97 24.60 -26.03
C GLY A 164 3.75 23.28 -26.05
N GLN A 165 5.06 23.40 -26.16
CA GLN A 165 6.00 22.30 -26.26
C GLN A 165 6.95 22.36 -25.05
N LEU A 166 7.01 21.27 -24.28
CA LEU A 166 7.87 21.10 -23.13
C LEU A 166 9.14 20.32 -23.51
N ASP A 167 10.30 20.88 -23.17
CA ASP A 167 11.58 20.20 -23.14
C ASP A 167 12.05 20.12 -21.68
N ALA A 168 12.45 18.94 -21.21
CA ALA A 168 12.80 18.74 -19.80
C ALA A 168 13.99 17.80 -19.63
N TRP A 169 14.78 18.03 -18.58
CA TRP A 169 15.95 17.24 -18.22
C TRP A 169 15.98 16.93 -16.72
N ILE A 170 16.58 15.80 -16.37
CA ILE A 170 16.95 15.44 -15.00
C ILE A 170 18.36 14.87 -15.03
N ASP A 171 19.26 15.44 -14.24
CA ASP A 171 20.61 14.89 -14.01
C ASP A 171 20.45 13.64 -13.15
N TRP A 172 20.47 12.47 -13.77
CA TRP A 172 20.25 11.20 -13.08
C TRP A 172 21.53 10.69 -12.45
N ASN A 173 22.67 10.91 -13.09
CA ASN A 173 23.94 10.32 -12.69
C ASN A 173 24.66 11.15 -11.60
N ARG A 174 24.19 12.39 -11.37
CA ARG A 174 24.68 13.40 -10.41
C ARG A 174 26.08 13.92 -10.74
N ASP A 175 26.41 14.08 -12.01
CA ASP A 175 27.72 14.61 -12.44
C ASP A 175 27.74 16.14 -12.61
N GLY A 176 26.57 16.79 -12.53
CA GLY A 176 26.45 18.24 -12.52
C GLY A 176 26.16 18.87 -13.89
N ASP A 177 25.74 18.08 -14.87
CA ASP A 177 25.20 18.59 -16.12
C ASP A 177 23.95 17.81 -16.57
N TRP A 178 23.45 18.10 -17.77
CA TRP A 178 22.29 17.41 -18.37
C TRP A 178 22.61 16.92 -19.79
N ASP A 179 23.89 16.79 -20.12
CA ASP A 179 24.37 16.51 -21.49
C ASP A 179 24.39 15.00 -21.79
N ASP A 180 24.13 14.18 -20.78
CA ASP A 180 24.21 12.74 -20.87
C ASP A 180 23.00 12.07 -21.56
N ALA A 181 23.28 10.95 -22.20
CA ALA A 181 22.25 10.19 -22.90
C ALA A 181 21.22 9.61 -21.91
N GLY A 182 19.97 10.02 -22.03
CA GLY A 182 18.87 9.59 -21.17
C GLY A 182 18.50 10.58 -20.07
N GLU A 183 19.20 11.72 -19.99
CA GLU A 183 18.86 12.81 -19.07
C GLU A 183 17.86 13.79 -19.66
N ASN A 184 17.79 13.90 -20.99
CA ASN A 184 16.64 14.52 -21.65
C ASN A 184 15.39 13.65 -21.44
N LEU A 185 14.54 14.10 -20.53
CA LEU A 185 13.32 13.44 -20.12
C LEU A 185 12.21 13.59 -21.16
N PHE A 186 12.04 14.82 -21.64
CA PHE A 186 11.06 15.18 -22.65
C PHE A 186 11.71 16.07 -23.71
N SER A 187 11.43 15.74 -24.97
CA SER A 187 11.79 16.55 -26.13
C SER A 187 10.52 16.86 -26.90
N ASN A 188 10.23 18.14 -27.14
CA ASN A 188 9.06 18.61 -27.90
C ASN A 188 7.74 18.00 -27.39
N ARG A 189 7.58 17.83 -26.08
CA ARG A 189 6.40 17.19 -25.51
C ARG A 189 5.23 18.18 -25.51
N SER A 190 4.23 17.94 -26.35
CA SER A 190 3.04 18.79 -26.37
C SER A 190 2.32 18.76 -25.03
N VAL A 191 2.03 19.95 -24.51
CA VAL A 191 1.23 20.19 -23.31
C VAL A 191 0.04 21.08 -23.67
N ALA A 192 -1.09 20.86 -23.00
CA ALA A 192 -2.27 21.70 -23.12
C ALA A 192 -2.34 22.67 -21.94
N THR A 193 -3.14 23.73 -22.07
CA THR A 193 -3.47 24.62 -20.95
C THR A 193 -4.03 23.83 -19.78
N GLY A 194 -3.54 24.12 -18.57
CA GLY A 194 -3.88 23.43 -17.33
C GLY A 194 -2.91 22.28 -17.01
N PRO A 195 -3.29 21.35 -16.13
CA PRO A 195 -2.43 20.28 -15.66
C PRO A 195 -2.28 19.14 -16.68
N ASN A 196 -1.04 18.71 -16.90
CA ASN A 196 -0.65 17.63 -17.80
C ASN A 196 0.07 16.54 -16.99
N LEU A 197 -0.52 15.35 -16.88
CA LEU A 197 0.12 14.20 -16.24
C LEU A 197 1.06 13.51 -17.24
N LEU A 198 2.36 13.55 -16.95
CA LEU A 198 3.40 13.01 -17.82
C LEU A 198 4.12 11.86 -17.11
N SER A 199 4.23 10.71 -17.79
CA SER A 199 4.87 9.51 -17.25
C SER A 199 6.18 9.21 -17.95
N PHE A 200 7.13 8.67 -17.19
CA PHE A 200 8.49 8.34 -17.64
C PHE A 200 9.08 7.22 -16.79
N GLY A 201 10.21 6.66 -17.22
CA GLY A 201 10.98 5.67 -16.46
C GLY A 201 12.27 6.28 -15.92
N VAL A 202 12.62 5.98 -14.67
CA VAL A 202 13.92 6.36 -14.09
C VAL A 202 15.02 5.46 -14.67
N PRO A 203 16.09 6.02 -15.28
CA PRO A 203 17.14 5.23 -15.93
C PRO A 203 17.92 4.34 -14.95
N ALA A 204 18.52 3.25 -15.47
CA ALA A 204 19.30 2.29 -14.68
C ALA A 204 20.59 2.87 -14.08
N PHE A 205 21.11 3.94 -14.67
CA PHE A 205 22.37 4.58 -14.29
C PHE A 205 22.18 5.70 -13.25
N ALA A 206 20.96 5.91 -12.74
CA ALA A 206 20.71 6.91 -11.73
C ALA A 206 21.51 6.64 -10.44
N SER A 207 22.05 7.70 -9.84
CA SER A 207 22.85 7.66 -8.61
C SER A 207 22.06 8.17 -7.42
N SER A 208 22.13 7.52 -6.26
CA SER A 208 21.44 8.00 -5.05
C SER A 208 21.95 9.39 -4.62
N GLY A 209 21.05 10.26 -4.18
CA GLY A 209 21.35 11.59 -3.63
C GLY A 209 20.50 12.69 -4.26
N THR A 210 20.86 13.95 -3.99
CA THR A 210 20.19 15.12 -4.57
C THR A 210 20.78 15.45 -5.94
N SER A 211 19.92 15.87 -6.86
CA SER A 211 20.26 16.38 -8.20
C SER A 211 19.30 17.49 -8.62
N PHE A 212 19.38 17.95 -9.87
CA PHE A 212 18.49 19.00 -10.39
C PHE A 212 17.80 18.60 -11.70
N ALA A 213 16.57 19.09 -11.85
CA ALA A 213 15.77 19.01 -13.06
C ALA A 213 15.60 20.40 -13.67
N ARG A 214 15.47 20.47 -14.99
CA ARG A 214 15.17 21.70 -15.74
C ARG A 214 13.96 21.48 -16.64
N PHE A 215 13.01 22.39 -16.61
CA PHE A 215 11.81 22.38 -17.45
C PHE A 215 11.77 23.65 -18.27
N ARG A 216 11.62 23.52 -19.59
CA ARG A 216 11.52 24.64 -20.51
C ARG A 216 10.27 24.51 -21.34
N LEU A 217 9.36 25.47 -21.20
CA LEU A 217 8.15 25.56 -22.01
C LEU A 217 8.35 26.61 -23.11
N SER A 218 7.96 26.32 -24.34
CA SER A 218 7.93 27.32 -25.43
C SER A 218 6.89 26.98 -26.48
N SER A 219 6.60 27.91 -27.39
CA SER A 219 5.71 27.62 -28.52
C SER A 219 6.35 26.70 -29.57
N ALA A 220 7.67 26.76 -29.73
CA ALA A 220 8.40 26.04 -30.77
C ALA A 220 8.87 24.63 -30.33
N GLY A 221 9.33 24.50 -29.08
CA GLY A 221 10.01 23.30 -28.58
C GLY A 221 11.40 23.08 -29.21
N GLY A 222 12.04 21.97 -28.84
CA GLY A 222 13.35 21.58 -29.37
C GLY A 222 14.46 22.42 -28.77
N LEU A 223 14.24 22.92 -27.55
CA LEU A 223 15.21 23.67 -26.80
C LEU A 223 16.32 22.75 -26.28
N ALA A 224 17.53 23.29 -26.17
CA ALA A 224 18.61 22.64 -25.43
C ALA A 224 18.44 22.88 -23.91
N ASN A 225 19.24 22.23 -23.06
CA ASN A 225 19.31 22.53 -21.63
C ASN A 225 19.90 23.94 -21.34
N THR A 226 20.40 24.63 -22.37
CA THR A 226 21.05 25.95 -22.35
C THR A 226 20.50 26.86 -23.46
N GLY A 227 20.87 28.14 -23.42
CA GLY A 227 20.61 29.10 -24.49
C GLY A 227 19.23 29.75 -24.47
N ILE A 228 19.03 30.66 -25.42
CA ILE A 228 17.84 31.51 -25.54
C ILE A 228 16.65 30.80 -26.20
N ALA A 229 15.46 31.00 -25.66
CA ALA A 229 14.18 30.68 -26.27
C ALA A 229 13.43 31.97 -26.66
N ALA A 230 12.61 31.87 -27.70
CA ALA A 230 11.90 33.03 -28.26
C ALA A 230 10.71 33.50 -27.42
N ASP A 231 10.17 32.61 -26.59
CA ASP A 231 9.03 32.80 -25.70
C ASP A 231 9.00 31.67 -24.66
N GLY A 232 8.07 31.75 -23.72
CA GLY A 232 7.86 30.71 -22.71
C GLY A 232 8.56 31.02 -21.39
N GLU A 233 8.95 29.97 -20.68
CA GLU A 233 9.59 30.05 -19.36
C GLU A 233 10.55 28.87 -19.12
N VAL A 234 11.52 29.06 -18.23
CA VAL A 234 12.39 28.03 -17.67
C VAL A 234 12.25 27.95 -16.15
N GLU A 235 12.02 26.75 -15.62
CA GLU A 235 12.05 26.49 -14.17
C GLU A 235 13.04 25.35 -13.86
N ASP A 236 13.78 25.46 -12.74
CA ASP A 236 14.64 24.39 -12.23
C ASP A 236 14.10 23.83 -10.89
N TYR A 237 14.39 22.57 -10.60
CA TYR A 237 13.90 21.91 -9.38
C TYR A 237 14.92 20.98 -8.76
N LEU A 238 15.04 21.02 -7.43
CA LEU A 238 15.77 20.00 -6.67
C LEU A 238 15.03 18.65 -6.73
N VAL A 239 15.73 17.59 -7.10
CA VAL A 239 15.20 16.22 -7.11
C VAL A 239 15.97 15.31 -6.16
N ASN A 240 15.27 14.32 -5.60
CA ASN A 240 15.86 13.28 -4.75
C ASN A 240 15.84 11.94 -5.46
N LEU A 241 17.01 11.33 -5.59
CA LEU A 241 17.23 10.07 -6.28
C LEU A 241 17.61 8.98 -5.28
N ASP A 242 17.04 7.79 -5.44
CA ASP A 242 17.46 6.58 -4.74
C ASP A 242 17.77 5.48 -5.76
N ALA A 243 19.06 5.22 -5.93
CA ALA A 243 19.59 4.12 -6.72
C ALA A 243 19.45 2.77 -6.00
N THR A 244 19.09 2.74 -4.71
CA THR A 244 18.91 1.49 -3.98
C THR A 244 17.45 1.05 -4.03
N ARG A 245 17.22 -0.21 -4.40
CA ARG A 245 15.87 -0.76 -4.51
C ARG A 245 15.84 -2.22 -4.06
N ALA A 246 15.37 -2.44 -2.84
CA ALA A 246 14.91 -3.75 -2.41
C ALA A 246 13.41 -3.89 -2.70
N ASP A 247 12.93 -5.13 -2.75
CA ASP A 247 11.50 -5.44 -2.78
C ASP A 247 11.35 -6.72 -1.99
N LEU A 248 10.98 -6.60 -0.73
CA LEU A 248 10.84 -7.75 0.14
C LEU A 248 9.45 -8.35 -0.07
N ALA A 249 9.39 -9.67 -0.07
CA ALA A 249 8.14 -10.41 -0.13
C ALA A 249 8.21 -11.54 0.88
N ILE A 250 7.09 -11.82 1.55
CA ILE A 250 6.98 -12.96 2.45
C ILE A 250 5.85 -13.88 1.98
N PHE A 251 6.12 -15.18 2.04
CA PHE A 251 5.13 -16.24 1.88
C PHE A 251 5.09 -17.08 3.14
N ASN A 252 3.90 -17.59 3.49
CA ASN A 252 3.68 -18.37 4.71
C ASN A 252 2.79 -19.56 4.38
N THR A 253 3.21 -20.76 4.78
CA THR A 253 2.42 -21.99 4.64
C THR A 253 2.41 -22.75 5.96
N GLY A 254 1.30 -23.44 6.27
CA GLY A 254 1.17 -24.30 7.45
C GLY A 254 1.03 -25.77 7.03
N SER A 255 1.69 -26.68 7.75
CA SER A 255 1.57 -28.13 7.53
C SER A 255 1.80 -28.90 8.84
N PRO A 256 1.05 -29.98 9.12
CA PRO A 256 0.00 -30.59 8.28
C PRO A 256 -1.30 -29.77 8.23
N ASP A 257 -2.10 -29.99 7.18
CA ASP A 257 -3.44 -29.42 6.99
C ASP A 257 -4.34 -30.48 6.32
N PRO A 258 -5.38 -31.01 7.00
CA PRO A 258 -5.83 -30.65 8.34
C PRO A 258 -4.86 -31.11 9.45
N LEU A 259 -4.84 -30.38 10.56
CA LEU A 259 -4.14 -30.77 11.77
C LEU A 259 -4.98 -31.80 12.53
N ILE A 260 -4.48 -33.03 12.58
CA ILE A 260 -5.02 -34.11 13.41
C ILE A 260 -4.34 -34.12 14.78
N SER A 261 -5.07 -34.60 15.80
CA SER A 261 -4.82 -34.43 17.23
C SER A 261 -3.34 -34.50 17.67
N SER A 262 -2.98 -33.63 18.62
CA SER A 262 -1.70 -33.60 19.36
C SER A 262 -0.40 -33.46 18.54
N SER A 263 -0.50 -33.26 17.21
CA SER A 263 0.65 -33.00 16.36
C SER A 263 1.04 -31.52 16.35
N ASN A 264 2.32 -31.24 16.12
CA ASN A 264 2.79 -29.86 15.94
C ASN A 264 2.44 -29.37 14.54
N LEU A 265 1.91 -28.15 14.44
CA LEU A 265 1.77 -27.44 13.18
C LEU A 265 3.06 -26.67 12.89
N THR A 266 3.62 -26.86 11.70
CA THR A 266 4.83 -26.17 11.25
C THR A 266 4.47 -25.09 10.23
N TYR A 267 4.74 -23.84 10.57
CA TYR A 267 4.71 -22.72 9.63
C TYR A 267 6.06 -22.59 8.93
N THR A 268 6.05 -22.53 7.60
CA THR A 268 7.24 -22.23 6.78
C THR A 268 7.10 -20.83 6.21
N LEU A 269 7.99 -19.93 6.64
CA LEU A 269 8.08 -18.55 6.18
C LEU A 269 9.17 -18.45 5.12
N THR A 270 8.84 -18.03 3.91
CA THR A 270 9.83 -17.77 2.85
C THR A 270 9.90 -16.29 2.58
N VAL A 271 11.06 -15.69 2.81
CA VAL A 271 11.34 -14.28 2.53
C VAL A 271 12.16 -14.18 1.26
N THR A 272 11.70 -13.38 0.31
CA THR A 272 12.34 -13.16 -0.99
C THR A 272 12.67 -11.68 -1.15
N ASN A 273 13.84 -11.37 -1.69
CA ASN A 273 14.14 -10.03 -2.19
C ASN A 273 14.03 -10.03 -3.72
N ILE A 274 12.89 -9.56 -4.24
CA ILE A 274 12.59 -9.43 -5.66
C ILE A 274 13.31 -8.21 -6.27
N GLY A 275 13.80 -7.31 -5.41
CA GLY A 275 14.49 -6.09 -5.80
C GLY A 275 15.84 -6.36 -6.45
N ILE A 276 16.38 -5.32 -7.09
CA ILE A 276 17.65 -5.39 -7.82
C ILE A 276 18.87 -5.08 -6.95
N HIS A 277 18.64 -4.68 -5.69
CA HIS A 277 19.69 -4.41 -4.71
C HIS A 277 19.57 -5.32 -3.48
N PRO A 278 20.70 -5.65 -2.82
CA PRO A 278 20.66 -6.40 -1.57
C PRO A 278 19.95 -5.61 -0.47
N ALA A 279 19.17 -6.31 0.35
CA ALA A 279 18.60 -5.77 1.58
C ALA A 279 19.48 -6.18 2.78
N SER A 280 19.72 -5.26 3.70
CA SER A 280 20.45 -5.52 4.94
C SER A 280 19.59 -5.19 6.16
N SER A 281 19.81 -5.88 7.28
CA SER A 281 18.98 -5.74 8.48
C SER A 281 17.50 -6.08 8.26
N VAL A 282 17.21 -7.08 7.44
CA VAL A 282 15.86 -7.64 7.24
C VAL A 282 15.41 -8.31 8.53
N THR A 283 14.19 -7.99 8.96
CA THR A 283 13.53 -8.58 10.13
C THR A 283 12.21 -9.21 9.75
N VAL A 284 11.84 -10.26 10.47
CA VAL A 284 10.56 -10.95 10.30
C VAL A 284 9.83 -10.96 11.62
N THR A 285 8.52 -10.69 11.59
CA THR A 285 7.65 -10.88 12.75
C THR A 285 6.53 -11.85 12.39
N ASN A 286 6.14 -12.70 13.33
CA ASN A 286 5.09 -13.67 13.14
C ASN A 286 4.19 -13.69 14.38
N VAL A 287 2.90 -13.44 14.19
CA VAL A 287 1.90 -13.47 15.27
C VAL A 287 1.30 -14.86 15.33
N LEU A 288 1.50 -15.55 16.46
CA LEU A 288 0.98 -16.90 16.65
C LEU A 288 -0.56 -16.88 16.72
N PRO A 289 -1.25 -17.89 16.17
CA PRO A 289 -2.70 -18.00 16.28
C PRO A 289 -3.19 -18.07 17.74
N ALA A 290 -4.43 -17.65 17.99
CA ALA A 290 -5.07 -17.89 19.28
C ALA A 290 -5.23 -19.40 19.54
N GLY A 291 -5.04 -19.83 20.79
CA GLY A 291 -5.10 -21.26 21.16
C GLY A 291 -3.85 -22.08 20.80
N ALA A 292 -2.84 -21.44 20.20
CA ALA A 292 -1.54 -22.04 19.92
C ALA A 292 -0.51 -21.76 21.02
N THR A 293 0.40 -22.70 21.23
CA THR A 293 1.57 -22.58 22.11
C THR A 293 2.84 -22.69 21.28
N PHE A 294 3.83 -21.85 21.58
CA PHE A 294 5.12 -21.86 20.90
C PHE A 294 5.91 -23.13 21.26
N VAL A 295 6.41 -23.85 20.25
CA VAL A 295 7.28 -25.02 20.45
C VAL A 295 8.72 -24.69 20.09
N SER A 296 8.96 -24.23 18.87
CA SER A 296 10.31 -23.91 18.38
C SER A 296 10.26 -22.93 17.21
N ALA A 297 11.40 -22.34 16.88
CA ALA A 297 11.62 -21.56 15.66
C ALA A 297 13.03 -21.81 15.12
N SER A 298 13.29 -21.33 13.91
CA SER A 298 14.64 -21.32 13.34
C SER A 298 15.69 -20.72 14.30
N PRO A 299 16.96 -21.17 14.26
CA PRO A 299 17.99 -20.70 15.17
C PRO A 299 18.15 -19.17 15.17
N GLY A 300 18.30 -18.59 16.37
CA GLY A 300 18.45 -17.14 16.55
C GLY A 300 17.13 -16.36 16.62
N TRP A 301 15.99 -17.03 16.46
CA TRP A 301 14.68 -16.41 16.60
C TRP A 301 14.24 -16.41 18.07
N THR A 302 13.51 -15.38 18.48
CA THR A 302 13.01 -15.22 19.85
C THR A 302 11.50 -15.12 19.85
N GLN A 303 10.86 -15.58 20.93
CA GLN A 303 9.42 -15.44 21.12
C GLN A 303 9.16 -14.61 22.37
N HIS A 304 8.24 -13.67 22.27
CA HIS A 304 7.74 -12.90 23.39
C HIS A 304 6.26 -12.57 23.17
N ALA A 305 5.43 -12.80 24.20
CA ALA A 305 4.02 -12.43 24.23
C ALA A 305 3.20 -12.88 23.00
N GLY A 306 3.44 -14.09 22.49
CA GLY A 306 2.70 -14.64 21.35
C GLY A 306 3.20 -14.17 19.97
N VAL A 307 4.32 -13.44 19.93
CA VAL A 307 4.95 -12.98 18.69
C VAL A 307 6.35 -13.56 18.59
N VAL A 308 6.70 -14.10 17.42
CA VAL A 308 8.04 -14.61 17.10
C VAL A 308 8.77 -13.59 16.24
N TYR A 309 10.02 -13.30 16.59
CA TYR A 309 10.88 -12.32 15.95
C TYR A 309 12.11 -13.00 15.35
N GLY A 310 12.39 -12.70 14.08
CA GLY A 310 13.54 -13.19 13.33
C GLY A 310 14.38 -12.07 12.74
N GLY A 311 15.68 -12.33 12.57
CA GLY A 311 16.67 -11.36 12.10
C GLY A 311 17.34 -10.56 13.23
N PRO A 312 18.14 -9.53 12.88
CA PRO A 312 18.40 -9.04 11.53
C PRO A 312 19.23 -10.01 10.67
N PHE A 313 18.99 -10.05 9.36
CA PHE A 313 19.85 -10.74 8.38
C PHE A 313 19.99 -9.95 7.08
N ALA A 314 20.95 -10.33 6.23
CA ALA A 314 21.10 -9.77 4.89
C ALA A 314 20.50 -10.71 3.84
N LEU A 315 19.89 -10.15 2.80
CA LEU A 315 19.27 -10.89 1.71
C LEU A 315 19.70 -10.31 0.36
N PRO A 316 20.54 -11.03 -0.42
CA PRO A 316 20.96 -10.58 -1.73
C PRO A 316 19.77 -10.37 -2.68
N SER A 317 19.98 -9.55 -3.71
CA SER A 317 18.99 -9.38 -4.79
C SER A 317 18.65 -10.71 -5.45
N GLY A 318 17.36 -10.90 -5.77
CA GLY A 318 16.83 -12.09 -6.42
C GLY A 318 16.87 -13.38 -5.57
N SER A 319 17.29 -13.29 -4.30
CA SER A 319 17.45 -14.45 -3.42
C SER A 319 16.25 -14.63 -2.50
N ALA A 320 16.04 -15.88 -2.06
CA ALA A 320 15.06 -16.24 -1.07
C ALA A 320 15.69 -17.05 0.07
N THR A 321 15.11 -16.93 1.27
CA THR A 321 15.49 -17.71 2.45
C THR A 321 14.23 -18.17 3.20
N SER A 322 14.29 -19.35 3.81
CA SER A 322 13.13 -19.94 4.50
C SER A 322 13.43 -20.19 5.98
N PHE A 323 12.41 -19.98 6.80
CA PHE A 323 12.43 -20.17 8.24
C PHE A 323 11.22 -20.99 8.68
N VAL A 324 11.35 -21.70 9.79
CA VAL A 324 10.28 -22.52 10.33
C VAL A 324 9.90 -22.07 11.73
N ILE A 325 8.61 -22.15 12.03
CA ILE A 325 8.05 -21.93 13.37
C ILE A 325 7.13 -23.12 13.65
N GLN A 326 7.36 -23.83 14.75
CA GLN A 326 6.49 -24.92 15.19
C GLN A 326 5.64 -24.47 16.37
N ILE A 327 4.37 -24.82 16.31
CA ILE A 327 3.40 -24.61 17.39
C ILE A 327 2.71 -25.91 17.76
N ALA A 328 2.22 -25.99 18.99
CA ALA A 328 1.28 -27.00 19.44
C ALA A 328 -0.09 -26.34 19.68
N VAL A 329 -1.17 -27.06 19.36
CA VAL A 329 -2.54 -26.55 19.44
C VAL A 329 -3.28 -27.36 20.49
N SER A 330 -3.77 -26.70 21.54
CA SER A 330 -4.47 -27.37 22.65
C SER A 330 -5.66 -26.60 23.20
N GLY A 331 -5.90 -25.38 22.72
CA GLY A 331 -6.97 -24.51 23.23
C GLY A 331 -7.70 -23.73 22.15
N ALA A 332 -7.65 -24.20 20.90
CA ALA A 332 -8.39 -23.56 19.82
C ALA A 332 -9.85 -24.02 19.85
N SER A 333 -10.78 -23.06 19.87
CA SER A 333 -12.24 -23.31 19.84
C SER A 333 -12.83 -23.19 18.44
N ALA A 334 -12.01 -22.87 17.44
CA ALA A 334 -12.42 -22.75 16.05
C ALA A 334 -11.66 -23.77 15.21
N THR A 335 -12.28 -24.25 14.13
CA THR A 335 -11.73 -25.26 13.22
C THR A 335 -10.72 -24.69 12.22
N THR A 336 -10.41 -23.38 12.28
CA THR A 336 -9.41 -22.73 11.43
C THR A 336 -8.44 -21.92 12.27
N LEU A 337 -7.14 -22.18 12.08
CA LEU A 337 -6.04 -21.43 12.67
C LEU A 337 -5.45 -20.48 11.63
N THR A 338 -5.45 -19.18 11.94
CA THR A 338 -4.84 -18.16 11.08
C THR A 338 -3.53 -17.67 11.68
N ASN A 339 -2.45 -17.80 10.93
CA ASN A 339 -1.13 -17.26 11.27
C ASN A 339 -0.77 -16.13 10.32
N ARG A 340 -0.14 -15.08 10.87
CA ARG A 340 0.23 -13.91 10.09
C ARG A 340 1.70 -13.59 10.30
N ALA A 341 2.41 -13.43 9.20
CA ALA A 341 3.81 -13.06 9.15
C ALA A 341 3.99 -11.72 8.43
N TYR A 342 5.02 -10.98 8.81
CA TYR A 342 5.41 -9.73 8.20
C TYR A 342 6.93 -9.71 8.00
N VAL A 343 7.38 -9.12 6.91
CA VAL A 343 8.79 -8.81 6.68
C VAL A 343 8.95 -7.29 6.60
N SER A 344 10.05 -6.80 7.15
CA SER A 344 10.41 -5.38 7.11
C SER A 344 11.92 -5.20 7.26
N GLY A 345 12.38 -3.95 7.20
CA GLY A 345 13.80 -3.61 7.26
C GLY A 345 14.43 -3.61 5.87
N GLY A 346 15.76 -3.54 5.83
CA GLY A 346 16.47 -3.17 4.60
C GLY A 346 17.10 -1.78 4.74
N THR A 347 18.37 -1.66 4.37
CA THR A 347 18.99 -0.33 4.12
C THR A 347 18.56 0.29 2.80
N ALA A 348 18.00 -0.51 1.88
CA ALA A 348 17.45 -0.05 0.62
C ALA A 348 15.93 0.10 0.77
N THR A 349 15.37 1.10 0.10
CA THR A 349 13.92 1.35 0.14
C THR A 349 13.16 0.19 -0.48
N ASP A 350 12.15 -0.31 0.23
CA ASP A 350 11.20 -1.29 -0.28
C ASP A 350 10.08 -0.58 -1.05
N THR A 351 10.01 -0.87 -2.35
CA THR A 351 9.08 -0.19 -3.25
C THR A 351 7.69 -0.82 -3.31
N ASN A 352 7.51 -2.02 -2.76
CA ASN A 352 6.21 -2.68 -2.71
C ASN A 352 5.93 -3.10 -1.28
N LEU A 353 5.00 -2.43 -0.61
CA LEU A 353 4.65 -2.78 0.77
C LEU A 353 3.52 -3.82 0.84
N LEU A 354 2.88 -4.15 -0.29
CA LEU A 354 1.69 -5.03 -0.31
C LEU A 354 2.05 -6.52 -0.17
N ASN A 355 3.27 -6.90 -0.53
CA ASN A 355 3.84 -8.24 -0.40
C ASN A 355 4.65 -8.43 0.90
N ASN A 356 4.68 -7.42 1.79
CA ASN A 356 5.36 -7.49 3.09
C ASN A 356 4.54 -8.15 4.20
N SER A 357 3.41 -8.79 3.86
CA SER A 357 2.62 -9.58 4.80
C SER A 357 2.09 -10.86 4.15
N ALA A 358 2.06 -11.95 4.93
CA ALA A 358 1.52 -13.23 4.49
C ALA A 358 0.61 -13.83 5.56
N ILE A 359 -0.46 -14.48 5.12
CA ILE A 359 -1.39 -15.22 5.96
C ILE A 359 -1.32 -16.69 5.56
N ALA A 360 -1.18 -17.57 6.56
CA ALA A 360 -1.41 -19.00 6.40
C ALA A 360 -2.63 -19.39 7.23
N ALA A 361 -3.56 -20.12 6.62
CA ALA A 361 -4.65 -20.79 7.32
C ALA A 361 -4.36 -22.28 7.34
N ALA A 362 -4.62 -22.94 8.47
CA ALA A 362 -4.65 -24.39 8.58
C ALA A 362 -5.99 -24.80 9.21
N THR A 363 -6.59 -25.86 8.70
CA THR A 363 -7.81 -26.43 9.27
C THR A 363 -7.47 -27.41 10.39
N LEU A 364 -8.35 -27.49 11.39
CA LEU A 364 -8.31 -28.51 12.42
C LEU A 364 -9.31 -29.59 12.02
N ALA A 365 -8.96 -30.85 12.25
CA ALA A 365 -9.89 -31.95 12.01
C ALA A 365 -11.18 -31.75 12.83
N ASP A 366 -12.31 -31.88 12.15
CA ASP A 366 -13.68 -31.75 12.64
C ASP A 366 -14.46 -32.85 11.89
N THR A 367 -14.68 -33.98 12.57
CA THR A 367 -15.16 -35.21 11.94
C THR A 367 -16.67 -35.17 11.68
N ASP A 368 -17.47 -34.59 12.57
CA ASP A 368 -18.93 -34.50 12.45
C ASP A 368 -19.40 -33.17 11.83
N GLY A 369 -18.53 -32.16 11.75
CA GLY A 369 -18.81 -30.87 11.13
C GLY A 369 -19.61 -29.93 12.04
N ASP A 370 -19.63 -30.14 13.35
CA ASP A 370 -20.38 -29.30 14.31
C ASP A 370 -19.67 -27.95 14.60
N GLY A 371 -18.45 -27.78 14.09
CA GLY A 371 -17.63 -26.59 14.28
C GLY A 371 -16.71 -26.65 15.49
N ARG A 372 -16.60 -27.80 16.16
CA ARG A 372 -15.62 -28.08 17.21
C ARG A 372 -14.54 -29.01 16.67
N PRO A 373 -13.26 -28.72 16.94
CA PRO A 373 -12.20 -29.61 16.49
C PRO A 373 -12.13 -30.87 17.35
N ASN A 374 -11.74 -32.01 16.75
CA ASN A 374 -11.76 -33.33 17.40
C ASN A 374 -10.98 -33.45 18.72
N PHE A 375 -10.00 -32.58 19.00
CA PHE A 375 -9.29 -32.64 20.30
C PHE A 375 -10.05 -31.94 21.43
N ALA A 376 -11.09 -31.17 21.10
CA ALA A 376 -11.90 -30.38 22.01
C ALA A 376 -13.37 -30.82 22.01
N ASP A 377 -13.72 -31.79 21.18
CA ASP A 377 -15.03 -32.43 21.15
C ASP A 377 -15.04 -33.70 22.01
N SER A 378 -16.21 -34.06 22.52
CA SER A 378 -16.43 -35.21 23.41
C SER A 378 -17.01 -36.44 22.72
N ASP A 379 -17.44 -36.28 21.47
CA ASP A 379 -18.06 -37.31 20.61
C ASP A 379 -17.81 -36.89 19.14
N ASN A 380 -16.60 -37.13 18.61
CA ASN A 380 -16.18 -36.46 17.37
C ASN A 380 -16.93 -36.91 16.11
N ASP A 381 -17.63 -38.03 16.14
CA ASP A 381 -18.42 -38.52 15.01
C ASP A 381 -19.93 -38.45 15.25
N ASN A 382 -20.33 -37.99 16.44
CA ASN A 382 -21.70 -37.71 16.85
C ASN A 382 -22.62 -38.92 16.69
N ASP A 383 -22.08 -40.11 16.93
CA ASP A 383 -22.83 -41.37 16.88
C ASP A 383 -23.62 -41.64 18.19
N GLY A 384 -23.43 -40.77 19.19
CA GLY A 384 -24.09 -40.80 20.48
C GLY A 384 -23.34 -41.59 21.55
N ILE A 385 -22.14 -42.10 21.23
CA ILE A 385 -21.20 -42.70 22.16
C ILE A 385 -20.05 -41.72 22.39
N PRO A 386 -19.77 -41.31 23.63
CA PRO A 386 -18.64 -40.41 23.90
C PRO A 386 -17.27 -41.03 23.57
N ASP A 387 -16.35 -40.22 23.06
CA ASP A 387 -14.95 -40.58 22.76
C ASP A 387 -14.27 -41.38 23.87
N VAL A 388 -14.49 -40.95 25.12
CA VAL A 388 -13.89 -41.58 26.30
C VAL A 388 -14.34 -43.02 26.49
N TRP A 389 -15.59 -43.32 26.12
CA TRP A 389 -16.14 -44.68 26.17
C TRP A 389 -15.59 -45.50 25.01
N GLU A 390 -15.53 -44.93 23.81
CA GLU A 390 -14.96 -45.62 22.64
C GLU A 390 -13.50 -46.00 22.85
N ILE A 391 -12.68 -45.07 23.36
CA ILE A 391 -11.28 -45.32 23.70
C ILE A 391 -11.16 -46.41 24.77
N GLN A 392 -12.04 -46.39 25.78
CA GLN A 392 -12.05 -47.39 26.85
C GLN A 392 -12.28 -48.82 26.32
N TYR A 393 -13.14 -48.97 25.31
CA TYR A 393 -13.49 -50.28 24.71
C TYR A 393 -12.79 -50.56 23.37
N GLY A 394 -11.85 -49.71 22.95
CA GLY A 394 -11.01 -49.91 21.76
C GLY A 394 -11.70 -49.60 20.42
N ALA A 395 -12.79 -48.84 20.42
CA ALA A 395 -13.41 -48.28 19.22
C ALA A 395 -12.65 -47.02 18.73
N ASN A 396 -12.94 -46.59 17.50
CA ASN A 396 -12.28 -45.43 16.89
C ASN A 396 -13.19 -44.20 17.02
N PRO A 397 -12.80 -43.15 17.79
CA PRO A 397 -13.63 -41.98 18.09
C PRO A 397 -13.93 -41.03 16.93
N THR A 398 -13.71 -41.47 15.70
CA THR A 398 -13.96 -40.67 14.50
C THR A 398 -14.64 -41.53 13.43
N ASN A 399 -15.25 -42.65 13.82
CA ASN A 399 -15.93 -43.57 12.94
C ASN A 399 -17.25 -44.03 13.56
N GLY A 400 -18.31 -43.24 13.33
CA GLY A 400 -19.62 -43.49 13.92
C GLY A 400 -20.32 -44.79 13.46
N ALA A 401 -19.72 -45.51 12.52
CA ALA A 401 -20.17 -46.86 12.19
C ALA A 401 -19.89 -47.86 13.33
N ASN A 402 -18.95 -47.55 14.24
CA ASN A 402 -18.60 -48.38 15.38
C ASN A 402 -19.77 -48.55 16.37
N ALA A 403 -20.61 -47.52 16.58
CA ALA A 403 -21.82 -47.62 17.40
C ALA A 403 -22.80 -48.73 17.01
N LEU A 404 -22.80 -49.14 15.72
CA LEU A 404 -23.70 -50.14 15.17
C LEU A 404 -23.13 -51.56 15.16
N LEU A 405 -21.86 -51.73 15.55
CA LEU A 405 -21.21 -53.03 15.59
C LEU A 405 -21.58 -53.79 16.86
N ASP A 406 -21.77 -55.10 16.72
CA ASP A 406 -21.87 -56.08 17.79
C ASP A 406 -20.52 -56.83 17.82
N ALA A 407 -19.63 -56.40 18.71
CA ALA A 407 -18.23 -56.82 18.69
C ALA A 407 -18.00 -58.16 19.41
N ASP A 408 -18.86 -58.54 20.35
CA ASP A 408 -18.79 -59.82 21.06
C ASP A 408 -19.86 -60.84 20.64
N LEU A 409 -20.71 -60.48 19.67
CA LEU A 409 -21.72 -61.32 19.03
C LEU A 409 -22.85 -61.77 19.97
N ASP A 410 -23.19 -60.96 20.96
CA ASP A 410 -24.28 -61.22 21.91
C ASP A 410 -25.65 -60.73 21.43
N GLY A 411 -25.68 -60.04 20.28
CA GLY A 411 -26.87 -59.50 19.64
C GLY A 411 -27.15 -58.03 19.97
N TYR A 412 -26.28 -57.34 20.70
CA TYR A 412 -26.40 -55.92 21.02
C TYR A 412 -25.31 -55.09 20.33
N THR A 413 -25.69 -53.90 19.86
CA THR A 413 -24.70 -52.98 19.29
C THR A 413 -24.00 -52.20 20.39
N ALA A 414 -22.78 -51.71 20.13
CA ALA A 414 -22.03 -50.89 21.06
C ALA A 414 -22.86 -49.71 21.64
N PHE A 415 -23.69 -49.06 20.82
CA PHE A 415 -24.58 -48.00 21.30
C PHE A 415 -25.64 -48.50 22.29
N GLN A 416 -26.24 -49.66 22.04
CA GLN A 416 -27.22 -50.25 22.95
C GLN A 416 -26.58 -50.62 24.28
N GLU A 417 -25.35 -51.10 24.25
CA GLU A 417 -24.60 -51.45 25.44
C GLU A 417 -24.11 -50.24 26.22
N TYR A 418 -23.67 -49.17 25.54
CA TYR A 418 -23.41 -47.89 26.16
C TYR A 418 -24.65 -47.39 26.92
N LEU A 419 -25.82 -47.41 26.29
CA LEU A 419 -27.08 -47.03 26.96
C LEU A 419 -27.40 -47.95 28.15
N ALA A 420 -27.11 -49.24 28.06
CA ALA A 420 -27.38 -50.21 29.11
C ALA A 420 -26.33 -50.28 30.23
N ASP A 421 -25.19 -49.62 30.05
CA ASP A 421 -24.00 -49.74 30.90
C ASP A 421 -23.47 -51.18 30.95
N THR A 422 -23.48 -51.85 29.80
CA THR A 422 -22.91 -53.18 29.59
C THR A 422 -21.61 -53.11 28.77
N SER A 423 -20.98 -54.25 28.48
CA SER A 423 -19.58 -54.29 28.03
C SER A 423 -19.51 -54.87 26.63
N PRO A 424 -19.17 -54.08 25.59
CA PRO A 424 -19.24 -54.46 24.17
C PRO A 424 -18.16 -55.42 23.69
N THR A 425 -17.49 -56.06 24.63
CA THR A 425 -16.36 -56.96 24.39
C THR A 425 -16.49 -58.22 25.24
N ASN A 426 -17.65 -58.43 25.87
CA ASN A 426 -17.93 -59.54 26.75
C ASN A 426 -19.36 -60.05 26.54
N GLU A 427 -19.49 -61.13 25.78
CA GLU A 427 -20.75 -61.78 25.40
C GLU A 427 -21.68 -62.18 26.58
N THR A 428 -21.16 -62.17 27.80
CA THR A 428 -21.93 -62.47 29.02
C THR A 428 -22.51 -61.24 29.71
N SER A 429 -22.11 -60.05 29.25
CA SER A 429 -22.48 -58.75 29.78
C SER A 429 -23.45 -58.06 28.85
N TYR A 430 -24.71 -58.45 28.90
CA TYR A 430 -25.76 -57.91 28.03
C TYR A 430 -27.04 -57.50 28.78
N PRO A 431 -27.85 -56.61 28.20
CA PRO A 431 -29.16 -56.25 28.74
C PRO A 431 -30.06 -57.47 28.89
N ARG A 432 -30.51 -57.75 30.12
CA ARG A 432 -31.39 -58.90 30.41
C ARG A 432 -32.34 -58.64 31.56
N ILE A 433 -33.47 -59.35 31.54
CA ILE A 433 -34.46 -59.35 32.62
C ILE A 433 -34.86 -60.78 32.96
N ALA A 434 -34.95 -61.09 34.24
CA ALA A 434 -35.39 -62.37 34.76
C ALA A 434 -36.61 -62.17 35.66
N ALA A 435 -37.62 -63.02 35.49
CA ALA A 435 -38.80 -63.06 36.35
C ALA A 435 -38.89 -64.44 37.01
N CYS A 436 -38.91 -64.48 38.34
CA CYS A 436 -39.02 -65.72 39.11
C CYS A 436 -40.16 -65.63 40.14
N ALA A 437 -40.84 -66.76 40.38
CA ALA A 437 -41.83 -66.83 41.44
C ALA A 437 -41.16 -66.63 42.81
N SER A 438 -41.80 -65.87 43.69
CA SER A 438 -41.35 -65.59 45.06
C SER A 438 -42.51 -65.79 46.05
N LEU A 439 -42.22 -65.82 47.35
CA LEU A 439 -43.22 -65.98 48.40
C LEU A 439 -44.27 -64.85 48.43
N THR A 440 -43.94 -63.69 47.88
CA THR A 440 -44.76 -62.47 47.93
C THR A 440 -45.25 -62.00 46.56
N GLY A 441 -45.03 -62.77 45.49
CA GLY A 441 -45.37 -62.36 44.12
C GLY A 441 -44.35 -62.84 43.07
N VAL A 442 -44.19 -62.10 41.98
CA VAL A 442 -43.15 -62.36 40.96
C VAL A 442 -42.00 -61.36 41.15
N ALA A 443 -40.79 -61.86 41.40
CA ALA A 443 -39.58 -61.06 41.49
C ALA A 443 -38.99 -60.82 40.10
N ILE A 444 -38.97 -59.56 39.67
CA ILE A 444 -38.38 -59.11 38.41
C ILE A 444 -37.00 -58.53 38.71
N THR A 445 -35.95 -59.19 38.22
CA THR A 445 -34.54 -58.81 38.46
C THR A 445 -33.84 -58.52 37.14
N PHE A 446 -33.05 -57.46 37.11
CA PHE A 446 -32.23 -57.07 35.96
C PHE A 446 -30.90 -56.49 36.46
N PRO A 447 -29.79 -56.68 35.72
CA PRO A 447 -28.56 -55.95 35.96
C PRO A 447 -28.85 -54.44 35.88
N SER A 448 -28.28 -53.67 36.78
CA SER A 448 -28.45 -52.23 36.85
C SER A 448 -27.13 -51.52 37.12
N SER A 449 -27.08 -50.25 36.75
CA SER A 449 -25.98 -49.33 37.02
C SER A 449 -26.46 -48.08 37.73
N THR A 450 -25.65 -47.56 38.65
CA THR A 450 -25.93 -46.28 39.32
C THR A 450 -25.91 -45.08 38.36
N ALA A 451 -25.38 -45.26 37.15
CA ALA A 451 -25.30 -44.22 36.12
C ALA A 451 -26.50 -44.22 35.15
N ARG A 452 -27.55 -45.01 35.41
CA ARG A 452 -28.70 -45.16 34.50
C ARG A 452 -30.04 -45.07 35.23
N LEU A 453 -31.07 -44.70 34.46
CA LEU A 453 -32.47 -44.76 34.86
C LEU A 453 -33.19 -45.88 34.11
N TYR A 454 -34.10 -46.54 34.81
CA TYR A 454 -34.87 -47.64 34.26
C TYR A 454 -36.38 -47.37 34.34
N ARG A 455 -37.10 -47.93 33.38
CA ARG A 455 -38.56 -48.04 33.38
C ARG A 455 -38.94 -49.49 33.17
N LEU A 456 -39.81 -50.00 34.05
CA LEU A 456 -40.41 -51.31 33.91
C LEU A 456 -41.85 -51.13 33.43
N ASP A 457 -42.20 -51.81 32.34
CA ASP A 457 -43.56 -51.92 31.84
C ASP A 457 -44.03 -53.38 31.93
N TYR A 458 -45.34 -53.56 31.98
CA TYR A 458 -45.97 -54.86 31.88
C TYR A 458 -47.07 -54.89 30.82
N SER A 459 -47.35 -56.07 30.28
CA SER A 459 -48.49 -56.34 29.40
C SER A 459 -49.19 -57.62 29.84
N THR A 460 -50.52 -57.64 29.77
CA THR A 460 -51.33 -58.85 30.00
C THR A 460 -51.62 -59.61 28.71
N ASN A 461 -51.29 -59.03 27.54
CA ASN A 461 -51.50 -59.64 26.24
C ASN A 461 -50.47 -59.11 25.22
N LEU A 462 -49.49 -59.94 24.88
CA LEU A 462 -48.44 -59.55 23.91
C LEU A 462 -48.95 -59.37 22.48
N LEU A 463 -50.16 -59.84 22.14
CA LEU A 463 -50.70 -59.76 20.78
C LEU A 463 -51.21 -58.37 20.40
N ASN A 464 -51.51 -57.50 21.37
CA ASN A 464 -52.05 -56.16 21.11
C ASN A 464 -51.03 -55.03 21.25
N SER A 465 -49.76 -55.36 21.50
CA SER A 465 -48.65 -54.42 21.72
C SER A 465 -48.92 -53.34 22.78
N PHE A 466 -49.91 -53.54 23.67
CA PHE A 466 -50.26 -52.58 24.71
C PHE A 466 -49.44 -52.86 25.98
N TRP A 467 -48.70 -51.84 26.42
CA TRP A 467 -47.83 -51.89 27.59
C TRP A 467 -48.24 -50.81 28.58
N MET A 468 -48.35 -51.19 29.85
CA MET A 468 -48.69 -50.29 30.95
C MET A 468 -47.44 -50.07 31.83
N PRO A 469 -47.22 -48.85 32.35
CA PRO A 469 -46.12 -48.61 33.27
C PRO A 469 -46.31 -49.40 34.57
N PHE A 470 -45.29 -50.15 34.96
CA PHE A 470 -45.18 -50.76 36.29
C PHE A 470 -44.48 -49.81 37.25
N ALA A 471 -43.31 -49.31 36.84
CA ALA A 471 -42.51 -48.35 37.57
C ALA A 471 -41.65 -47.53 36.59
N SER A 472 -41.48 -46.24 36.86
CA SER A 472 -40.69 -45.32 36.06
C SER A 472 -39.65 -44.60 36.92
N ASN A 473 -38.61 -44.05 36.29
CA ASN A 473 -37.51 -43.35 36.97
C ASN A 473 -36.87 -44.19 38.09
N ILE A 474 -36.74 -45.50 37.86
CA ILE A 474 -36.07 -46.39 38.78
C ILE A 474 -34.58 -46.07 38.71
N ALA A 475 -34.04 -45.46 39.76
CA ALA A 475 -32.59 -45.27 39.88
C ALA A 475 -31.90 -46.64 39.96
N GLY A 476 -30.92 -46.87 39.10
CA GLY A 476 -30.18 -48.13 39.15
C GLY A 476 -29.30 -48.26 40.39
N LEU A 477 -29.06 -49.51 40.77
CA LEU A 477 -28.15 -49.88 41.86
C LEU A 477 -26.88 -50.49 41.27
N ALA A 478 -25.79 -50.51 42.05
CA ALA A 478 -24.63 -51.32 41.68
C ALA A 478 -25.02 -52.81 41.67
N GLY A 479 -24.84 -53.48 40.53
CA GLY A 479 -25.14 -54.90 40.37
C GLY A 479 -26.51 -55.15 39.77
N SER A 480 -27.51 -55.48 40.59
CA SER A 480 -28.86 -55.82 40.11
C SER A 480 -29.95 -55.09 40.89
N THR A 481 -31.02 -54.72 40.20
CA THR A 481 -32.24 -54.19 40.81
C THR A 481 -33.34 -55.24 40.74
N THR A 482 -34.09 -55.39 41.84
CA THR A 482 -35.22 -56.32 41.93
C THR A 482 -36.49 -55.57 42.34
N LEU A 483 -37.56 -55.76 41.56
CA LEU A 483 -38.92 -55.27 41.87
C LEU A 483 -39.87 -56.46 42.05
N ILE A 484 -40.86 -56.33 42.93
CA ILE A 484 -41.84 -57.40 43.23
C ILE A 484 -43.21 -57.01 42.67
N ASP A 485 -43.76 -57.80 41.74
CA ASP A 485 -45.18 -57.72 41.36
C ASP A 485 -46.01 -58.57 42.31
N THR A 486 -46.77 -57.93 43.20
CA THR A 486 -47.61 -58.58 44.20
C THR A 486 -49.02 -58.91 43.71
N ASN A 487 -49.33 -58.70 42.42
CA ASN A 487 -50.67 -58.91 41.87
C ASN A 487 -50.83 -60.31 41.22
N PRO A 488 -51.60 -61.23 41.82
CA PRO A 488 -51.62 -62.64 41.41
C PRO A 488 -52.60 -62.99 40.28
N THR A 489 -53.39 -62.05 39.73
CA THR A 489 -54.59 -62.41 38.93
C THR A 489 -54.47 -62.28 37.41
N SER A 490 -53.26 -62.16 36.84
CA SER A 490 -53.07 -62.22 35.38
C SER A 490 -51.67 -62.69 34.99
N ARG A 491 -51.55 -63.54 33.95
CA ARG A 491 -50.25 -63.76 33.29
C ARG A 491 -49.77 -62.43 32.71
N ARG A 492 -48.64 -61.94 33.20
CA ARG A 492 -48.02 -60.69 32.75
C ARG A 492 -46.67 -60.96 32.12
N SER A 493 -46.38 -60.25 31.05
CA SER A 493 -45.07 -60.15 30.45
C SER A 493 -44.46 -58.81 30.84
N PHE A 494 -43.15 -58.78 31.04
CA PHE A 494 -42.43 -57.57 31.45
C PHE A 494 -41.41 -57.18 30.38
N ARG A 495 -41.18 -55.88 30.25
CA ARG A 495 -40.05 -55.34 29.49
C ARG A 495 -39.41 -54.22 30.28
N ILE A 496 -38.12 -54.04 30.06
CA ILE A 496 -37.35 -52.96 30.65
C ILE A 496 -36.88 -52.01 29.56
N SER A 497 -36.89 -50.73 29.88
CA SER A 497 -36.22 -49.69 29.11
C SER A 497 -35.16 -49.04 29.99
N VAL A 498 -34.00 -48.77 29.42
CA VAL A 498 -32.88 -48.09 30.06
C VAL A 498 -32.62 -46.77 29.34
N GLY A 499 -32.19 -45.76 30.09
CA GLY A 499 -31.79 -44.48 29.55
C GLY A 499 -30.74 -43.80 30.42
N LEU A 500 -30.12 -42.78 29.85
CA LEU A 500 -29.26 -41.86 30.58
C LEU A 500 -30.10 -41.02 31.58
N PRO A 501 -29.53 -40.60 32.73
CA PRO A 501 -30.25 -39.88 33.78
C PRO A 501 -30.86 -38.54 33.37
#